data_AF-A0A9E2H4Y9-F1
#
_entry.id   AF-A0A9E2H4Y9-F1
#
_cell.length_a   1.000
_cell.length_b   1.000
_cell.length_c   1.000
_cell.angle_alpha   90.00
_cell.angle_beta   90.00
_cell.angle_gamma   90.00
#
_symmetry.space_group_name_H-M   'P 1'
#
loop_
_entity.id
_entity.type
_entity.pdbx_description
1 polymer ?
#
loop_
_entity_poly.entity_id
_entity_poly.type
_entity_poly.pdbx_seq_one_letter_code
_entity_poly.pdbx_strand_id
1 'polypeptide(L)'
;MTKADIVDVIASATGLTKVETEAVVDGFISTVINALKDGKNIEIRGFGSYKVKKRKGRIARNPRTGEQVIVDEHFVPLFKVSKELKTLVNENLKNIQFPNITLDSPKQ
;
A
#
# COMPACT_ATOMS: atom_id res chain seq x y z
N MET A 1 -11.16 6.86 -0.79
CA MET A 1 -10.42 7.34 -1.98
C MET A 1 -10.39 6.22 -3.01
N THR A 2 -11.02 6.45 -4.16
CA THR A 2 -11.11 5.59 -5.35
C THR A 2 -10.08 5.98 -6.41
N LYS A 3 -9.96 5.24 -7.53
CA LYS A 3 -9.10 5.63 -8.66
C LYS A 3 -9.50 7.01 -9.21
N ALA A 4 -10.81 7.25 -9.37
CA ALA A 4 -11.34 8.52 -9.84
C ALA A 4 -10.96 9.66 -8.90
N ASP A 5 -11.08 9.45 -7.58
CA ASP A 5 -10.65 10.45 -6.58
C ASP A 5 -9.15 10.77 -6.71
N ILE A 6 -8.31 9.76 -6.94
CA ILE A 6 -6.86 9.93 -7.13
C ILE A 6 -6.57 10.76 -8.39
N VAL A 7 -7.24 10.46 -9.51
CA VAL A 7 -7.10 11.19 -10.76
C VAL A 7 -7.49 12.65 -10.56
N ASP A 8 -8.60 12.92 -9.88
CA ASP A 8 -9.08 14.27 -9.62
C ASP A 8 -8.11 15.07 -8.75
N VAL A 9 -7.57 14.46 -7.69
CA VAL A 9 -6.57 15.11 -6.82
C VAL A 9 -5.27 15.39 -7.58
N ILE A 10 -4.76 14.45 -8.37
CA ILE A 10 -3.50 14.62 -9.12
C ILE A 10 -3.68 15.65 -10.25
N ALA A 11 -4.77 15.60 -10.99
CA ALA A 11 -5.05 16.56 -12.06
C ALA A 11 -5.11 17.98 -11.50
N SER A 12 -5.81 18.16 -10.36
CA SER A 12 -5.89 19.45 -9.67
C SER A 12 -4.54 19.95 -9.17
N ALA A 13 -3.67 19.06 -8.70
CA ALA A 13 -2.35 19.42 -8.17
C ALA A 13 -1.30 19.70 -9.26
N THR A 14 -1.43 19.07 -10.43
CA THR A 14 -0.42 19.13 -11.50
C THR A 14 -0.81 20.05 -12.66
N GLY A 15 -2.09 20.39 -12.79
CA GLY A 15 -2.64 21.15 -13.92
C GLY A 15 -2.83 20.31 -15.19
N LEU A 16 -2.55 19.01 -15.15
CA LEU A 16 -2.87 18.09 -16.24
C LEU A 16 -4.38 17.92 -16.38
N THR A 17 -4.83 17.60 -17.60
CA THR A 17 -6.23 17.21 -17.79
C THR A 17 -6.54 15.91 -17.06
N LYS A 18 -7.82 15.67 -16.74
CA LYS A 18 -8.25 14.40 -16.13
C LYS A 18 -7.91 13.20 -17.02
N VAL A 19 -8.02 13.35 -18.34
CA VAL A 19 -7.73 12.29 -19.32
C VAL A 19 -6.24 11.93 -19.31
N GLU A 20 -5.36 12.92 -19.36
CA GLU A 20 -3.90 12.70 -19.26
C GLU A 20 -3.54 12.07 -17.91
N THR A 21 -4.13 12.57 -16.83
CA THR A 21 -3.88 12.05 -15.48
C THR A 21 -4.34 10.60 -15.34
N GLU A 22 -5.51 10.26 -15.88
CA GLU A 22 -6.00 8.87 -15.90
C GLU A 22 -5.04 7.96 -16.65
N ALA A 23 -4.57 8.38 -17.84
CA ALA A 23 -3.59 7.62 -18.62
C ALA A 23 -2.27 7.39 -17.84
N VAL A 24 -1.79 8.40 -17.10
CA VAL A 24 -0.60 8.28 -16.25
C VAL A 24 -0.83 7.29 -15.10
N VAL A 25 -1.96 7.38 -14.41
CA VAL A 25 -2.29 6.47 -13.29
C VAL A 25 -2.42 5.03 -13.78
N ASP A 26 -3.11 4.81 -14.90
CA ASP A 26 -3.28 3.47 -15.49
C ASP A 26 -1.94 2.92 -16.01
N GLY A 27 -1.09 3.78 -16.59
CA GLY A 27 0.27 3.45 -16.99
C GLY A 27 1.16 3.04 -15.80
N PHE A 28 1.07 3.75 -14.68
CA PHE A 28 1.77 3.40 -13.45
C PHE A 28 1.33 2.03 -12.92
N ILE A 29 0.01 1.80 -12.80
CA ILE A 29 -0.54 0.51 -12.32
C ILE A 29 -0.06 -0.63 -13.22
N SER A 30 -0.15 -0.45 -14.54
CA SER A 30 0.29 -1.43 -15.53
C SER A 30 1.78 -1.74 -15.42
N THR A 31 2.60 -0.70 -15.20
CA THR A 31 4.05 -0.84 -15.00
C THR A 31 4.36 -1.67 -13.75
N VAL A 32 3.66 -1.42 -12.63
CA VAL A 32 3.82 -2.19 -11.39
C VAL A 32 3.45 -3.66 -11.61
N ILE A 33 2.32 -3.92 -12.27
CA ILE A 33 1.85 -5.27 -12.57
C ILE A 33 2.88 -6.03 -13.43
N ASN A 34 3.36 -5.41 -14.51
CA ASN A 34 4.32 -6.04 -15.41
C ASN A 34 5.66 -6.33 -14.74
N ALA A 35 6.18 -5.39 -13.94
CA ALA A 35 7.40 -5.63 -13.18
C ALA A 35 7.28 -6.83 -12.22
N LEU A 36 6.14 -6.95 -11.51
CA LEU A 36 5.92 -8.06 -10.60
C LEU A 36 5.73 -9.39 -11.34
N LYS A 37 5.06 -9.41 -12.50
CA LYS A 37 4.97 -10.60 -13.36
C LYS A 37 6.36 -11.10 -13.76
N ASP A 38 7.29 -10.19 -14.03
CA ASP A 38 8.69 -10.50 -14.37
C ASP A 38 9.55 -10.86 -13.14
N GLY A 39 8.97 -10.87 -11.94
CA GLY A 39 9.72 -11.09 -10.69
C GLY A 39 10.65 -9.94 -10.29
N LYS A 40 10.51 -8.75 -10.92
CA LYS A 40 11.28 -7.56 -10.60
C LYS A 40 10.73 -6.87 -9.35
N ASN A 41 11.63 -6.33 -8.55
CA ASN A 41 11.26 -5.52 -7.39
C ASN A 41 11.19 -4.04 -7.80
N ILE A 42 10.20 -3.32 -7.28
CA ILE A 42 10.09 -1.86 -7.42
C ILE A 42 10.28 -1.24 -6.05
N GLU A 43 11.12 -0.22 -5.96
CA GLU A 43 11.33 0.56 -4.74
C GLU A 43 10.98 2.03 -5.00
N ILE A 44 10.12 2.57 -4.14
CA ILE A 44 9.70 3.96 -4.15
C ILE A 44 10.10 4.56 -2.80
N ARG A 45 11.18 5.34 -2.79
CA ARG A 45 11.75 5.93 -1.57
C ARG A 45 10.68 6.74 -0.82
N GLY A 46 10.67 6.64 0.50
CA GLY A 46 9.68 7.28 1.36
C GLY A 46 8.30 6.58 1.37
N PHE A 47 7.93 5.86 0.31
CA PHE A 47 6.63 5.19 0.21
C PHE A 47 6.69 3.70 0.59
N GLY A 48 7.48 2.90 -0.14
CA GLY A 48 7.56 1.47 0.09
C GLY A 48 8.18 0.71 -1.08
N SER A 49 8.02 -0.62 -1.07
CA SER A 49 8.53 -1.47 -2.15
C SER A 49 7.54 -2.57 -2.53
N TYR A 50 7.39 -2.81 -3.82
CA TYR A 50 6.67 -3.95 -4.37
C TYR A 50 7.64 -5.08 -4.66
N LYS A 51 7.32 -6.28 -4.18
CA LYS A 51 8.16 -7.47 -4.32
C LYS A 51 7.31 -8.69 -4.60
N VAL A 52 7.92 -9.72 -5.17
CA VAL A 52 7.33 -11.06 -5.27
C VAL A 52 7.99 -11.99 -4.26
N LYS A 53 7.19 -12.74 -3.50
CA LYS A 53 7.69 -13.72 -2.54
C LYS A 53 7.24 -15.12 -2.92
N LYS A 54 8.19 -16.05 -3.07
CA LYS A 54 7.89 -17.49 -3.16
C LYS A 54 7.39 -17.99 -1.81
N ARG A 55 6.25 -18.67 -1.81
CA ARG A 55 5.68 -19.39 -0.66
C ARG A 55 5.85 -20.88 -0.92
N LYS A 56 6.46 -21.57 0.05
CA LYS A 56 6.59 -23.03 0.01
C LYS A 56 5.21 -23.66 0.12
N GLY A 57 5.02 -24.78 -0.56
CA GLY A 57 3.84 -25.61 -0.38
C GLY A 57 3.73 -26.09 1.06
N ARG A 58 2.49 -26.28 1.54
CA ARG A 58 2.20 -26.74 2.90
C ARG A 58 0.86 -27.47 2.94
N ILE A 59 0.69 -28.31 3.96
CA ILE A 59 -0.62 -28.86 4.29
C ILE A 59 -1.37 -27.81 5.12
N ALA A 60 -2.55 -27.41 4.65
CA ALA A 60 -3.49 -26.56 5.36
C ALA A 60 -4.71 -27.39 5.80
N ARG A 61 -5.55 -26.82 6.66
CA ARG A 61 -6.85 -27.41 7.01
C ARG A 61 -7.97 -26.50 6.56
N ASN A 62 -9.03 -27.08 6.00
CA ASN A 62 -10.24 -26.36 5.71
C ASN A 62 -10.88 -25.89 7.03
N PRO A 63 -11.07 -24.57 7.27
CA PRO A 63 -11.64 -24.08 8.53
C PRO A 63 -13.06 -24.58 8.80
N ARG A 64 -13.81 -24.97 7.75
CA ARG A 64 -15.20 -25.41 7.84
C ARG A 64 -15.36 -26.91 8.06
N THR A 65 -14.49 -27.73 7.44
CA THR A 65 -14.61 -29.21 7.47
C THR A 65 -13.50 -29.91 8.26
N GLY A 66 -12.39 -29.23 8.56
CA GLY A 66 -11.24 -29.79 9.25
C GLY A 66 -10.35 -30.69 8.37
N GLU A 67 -10.78 -30.98 7.14
CA GLU A 67 -10.05 -31.80 6.17
C GLU A 67 -8.72 -31.17 5.78
N GLN A 68 -7.73 -32.02 5.53
CA GLN A 68 -6.42 -31.58 5.06
C GLN A 68 -6.48 -31.23 3.57
N VAL A 69 -5.93 -30.07 3.23
CA VAL A 69 -5.83 -29.58 1.86
C VAL A 69 -4.37 -29.25 1.58
N ILE A 70 -3.85 -29.77 0.47
CA ILE A 70 -2.49 -29.44 0.02
C ILE A 70 -2.54 -28.06 -0.65
N VAL A 71 -1.71 -27.14 -0.18
CA VAL A 71 -1.48 -25.85 -0.81
C VAL A 71 -0.14 -25.91 -1.51
N ASP A 72 -0.16 -25.82 -2.83
CA ASP A 72 1.06 -25.88 -3.64
C ASP A 72 1.98 -24.67 -3.41
N GLU A 73 3.24 -24.83 -3.83
CA GLU A 73 4.12 -23.67 -3.89
C GLU A 73 3.61 -22.65 -4.90
N HIS A 74 3.68 -21.38 -4.53
CA HIS A 74 3.16 -20.29 -5.35
C HIS A 74 3.90 -18.99 -5.04
N PHE A 75 3.70 -17.98 -5.89
CA PHE A 75 4.27 -16.66 -5.72
C PHE A 75 3.18 -15.68 -5.30
N VAL A 76 3.50 -14.81 -4.35
CA VAL A 76 2.59 -13.75 -3.91
C VAL A 76 3.22 -12.37 -4.11
N PRO A 77 2.52 -11.42 -4.73
CA PRO A 77 2.94 -10.02 -4.69
C PRO A 77 2.80 -9.49 -3.27
N LEU A 78 3.70 -8.59 -2.89
CA LEU A 78 3.76 -7.97 -1.58
C LEU A 78 4.12 -6.50 -1.73
N PHE A 79 3.37 -5.63 -1.07
CA PHE A 79 3.78 -4.25 -0.82
C PHE A 79 4.35 -4.13 0.60
N LYS A 80 5.61 -3.76 0.73
CA LYS A 80 6.26 -3.44 2.00
C LYS A 80 6.29 -1.93 2.19
N VAL A 81 5.45 -1.45 3.10
CA VAL A 81 5.38 -0.04 3.51
C VAL A 81 6.71 0.40 4.14
N SER A 82 7.19 1.59 3.76
CA SER A 82 8.41 2.19 4.34
C SER A 82 8.22 2.48 5.83
N LYS A 83 9.33 2.63 6.57
CA LYS A 83 9.28 3.07 7.97
C LYS A 83 8.67 4.48 8.08
N GLU A 84 9.07 5.38 7.18
CA GLU A 84 8.61 6.76 7.12
C GLU A 84 7.09 6.85 6.95
N LEU A 85 6.51 6.15 5.97
CA LEU A 85 5.08 6.14 5.75
C LEU A 85 4.32 5.54 6.94
N LYS A 86 4.84 4.47 7.56
CA LYS A 86 4.24 3.92 8.78
C LYS A 86 4.22 4.93 9.93
N THR A 87 5.32 5.64 10.14
CA THR A 87 5.43 6.67 11.18
C THR A 87 4.44 7.79 10.93
N LEU A 88 4.42 8.36 9.72
CA LEU A 88 3.51 9.45 9.33
C LEU A 88 2.04 9.09 9.55
N VAL A 89 1.62 7.90 9.11
CA VAL A 89 0.23 7.43 9.28
C VAL A 89 -0.11 7.27 10.76
N ASN A 90 0.76 6.62 11.53
CA ASN A 90 0.52 6.34 12.93
C ASN A 90 0.46 7.62 13.77
N GLU A 91 1.38 8.56 13.56
CA GLU A 91 1.40 9.84 14.27
C GLU A 91 0.16 10.68 13.94
N ASN A 92 -0.17 10.81 12.65
CA ASN A 92 -1.32 11.61 12.23
C ASN A 92 -2.64 11.07 12.82
N LEU A 93 -2.85 9.75 12.77
CA LEU A 93 -4.07 9.15 13.31
C LEU A 93 -4.13 9.21 14.84
N LYS A 94 -2.99 9.10 15.54
CA LYS A 94 -2.93 9.32 16.99
C LYS A 94 -3.28 10.76 17.35
N ASN A 95 -2.77 11.74 16.62
CA ASN A 95 -3.08 13.16 16.87
C ASN A 95 -4.57 13.47 16.64
N ILE A 96 -5.23 12.81 15.69
CA ILE A 96 -6.67 12.96 15.45
C ILE A 96 -7.49 12.27 16.56
N GLN A 97 -7.09 11.08 16.98
CA GLN A 97 -7.82 10.28 17.96
C GLN A 97 -7.60 10.75 19.41
N PHE A 98 -6.39 11.23 19.70
CA PHE A 98 -5.96 11.76 20.98
C PHE A 98 -5.30 13.11 20.71
N PRO A 99 -6.09 14.16 20.44
CA PRO A 99 -5.54 15.50 20.30
C PRO A 99 -4.75 15.81 21.57
N ASN A 100 -3.50 16.25 21.40
CA ASN A 100 -2.65 16.64 22.52
C ASN A 100 -3.44 17.65 23.37
N ILE A 101 -3.93 17.20 24.53
CA ILE A 101 -4.43 18.10 25.54
C ILE A 101 -3.18 18.80 26.03
N THR A 102 -2.91 19.99 25.49
CA THR A 102 -1.96 20.90 26.10
C THR A 102 -2.49 21.16 27.51
N LEU A 103 -1.98 20.40 28.48
CA LEU A 103 -1.97 20.83 29.86
C LEU A 103 -1.12 22.09 29.84
N ASP A 104 -1.80 23.25 29.75
CA ASP A 104 -1.21 24.51 30.18
C ASP A 104 -0.63 24.25 31.57
N SER A 105 0.68 24.07 31.60
CA SER A 105 1.40 24.07 32.86
C SER A 105 1.16 25.46 33.44
N PRO A 106 0.60 25.58 34.66
CA PRO A 106 0.41 26.89 35.27
C PRO A 106 1.80 27.54 35.36
N LYS A 107 1.92 28.73 34.74
CA LYS A 107 3.08 29.61 34.91
C LYS A 107 3.36 29.73 36.41
N GLN A 108 4.51 29.23 36.85
CA GLN A 108 5.17 29.75 38.05
C GLN A 108 6.02 30.95 37.64
#